data_AF-A0A225UGP5-F1
#
_entry.id   AF-A0A225UGP5-F1
#
_cell.length_a   1.000
_cell.length_b   1.000
_cell.length_c   1.000
_cell.angle_alpha   90.00
_cell.angle_beta   90.00
_cell.angle_gamma   90.00
#
_symmetry.space_group_name_H-M   'P 1'
#
loop_
_entity.id
_entity.type
_entity.pdbx_description
1 polymer ?
#
loop_
_entity_poly.entity_id
_entity_poly.type
_entity_poly.pdbx_seq_one_letter_code
_entity_poly.pdbx_strand_id
1 'polypeptide(L)'
;MPSPPKSTNKQRQHERAAAKARVVRAYKDSENWCEVAAHNDVPYRTARRAPFLTRTVHPKRTEGAKMTIEVMGKLEEYLDEDCRHTCEQMRDRLHSNLSVSPKKLHIEKITMNKTVNKNKRKGFVEELEKHASRGDMIEFQDETNFNMYLSRNE
;
A
#
# COMPACT_ATOMS: atom_id res chain seq x y z
N MET A 1 45.30 8.66 16.64
CA MET A 1 44.14 8.20 17.42
C MET A 1 43.42 7.11 16.62
N PRO A 2 43.10 5.95 17.21
CA PRO A 2 42.31 4.93 16.51
C PRO A 2 40.88 5.43 16.31
N SER A 3 40.34 5.23 15.12
CA SER A 3 38.97 5.62 14.77
C SER A 3 37.96 4.85 15.63
N PRO A 4 36.81 5.46 16.00
CA PRO A 4 35.77 4.77 16.75
C PRO A 4 35.30 3.49 16.03
N PRO A 5 35.00 2.42 16.77
CA PRO A 5 34.48 1.19 16.16
C PRO A 5 33.18 1.48 15.43
N LYS A 6 33.06 0.96 14.20
CA LYS A 6 31.85 1.11 13.38
C LYS A 6 30.66 0.44 14.08
N SER A 7 29.53 1.14 14.15
CA SER A 7 28.31 0.60 14.78
C SER A 7 27.80 -0.64 14.05
N THR A 8 27.30 -1.60 14.84
CA THR A 8 26.76 -2.85 14.31
C THR A 8 25.47 -2.61 13.51
N ASN A 9 25.10 -3.53 12.62
CA ASN A 9 23.84 -3.45 11.89
C ASN A 9 22.61 -3.34 12.80
N LYS A 10 22.60 -4.07 13.93
CA LYS A 10 21.52 -4.02 14.91
C LYS A 10 21.37 -2.65 15.55
N GLN A 11 22.49 -2.02 15.92
CA GLN A 11 22.49 -0.67 16.49
C GLN A 11 21.97 0.36 15.48
N ARG A 12 22.47 0.33 14.24
CA ARG A 12 21.99 1.22 13.17
C ARG A 12 20.50 1.04 12.89
N GLN A 13 20.01 -0.19 12.93
CA GLN A 13 18.58 -0.48 12.76
C GLN A 13 17.76 0.09 13.92
N HIS A 14 18.21 -0.09 15.16
CA HIS A 14 17.58 0.44 16.35
C HIS A 14 17.52 1.98 16.31
N GLU A 15 18.63 2.64 15.99
CA GLU A 15 18.72 4.10 15.84
C GLU A 15 17.75 4.62 14.78
N ARG A 16 17.70 3.97 13.61
CA ARG A 16 16.75 4.31 12.53
C ARG A 16 15.29 4.12 12.96
N ALA A 17 14.99 3.09 13.73
CA ALA A 17 13.64 2.86 14.25
C ALA A 17 13.27 3.94 15.28
N ALA A 18 14.17 4.29 16.19
CA ALA A 18 13.98 5.34 17.18
C ALA A 18 13.80 6.72 16.52
N ALA A 19 14.60 7.04 15.50
CA ALA A 19 14.46 8.27 14.72
C ALA A 19 13.08 8.39 14.07
N LYS A 20 12.57 7.31 13.46
CA LYS A 20 11.21 7.28 12.91
C LYS A 20 10.14 7.44 13.99
N ALA A 21 10.31 6.80 15.15
CA ALA A 21 9.36 6.91 16.25
C ALA A 21 9.22 8.36 16.76
N ARG A 22 10.32 9.11 16.82
CA ARG A 22 10.31 10.54 17.18
C ARG A 22 9.50 11.38 16.19
N VAL A 23 9.68 11.16 14.89
CA VAL A 23 8.89 11.83 13.83
C VAL A 23 7.40 11.50 13.95
N VAL A 24 7.06 10.24 14.20
CA VAL A 24 5.66 9.82 14.37
C VAL A 24 5.03 10.46 15.61
N ARG A 25 5.79 10.59 16.71
CA ARG A 25 5.31 11.25 17.92
C ARG A 25 5.02 12.74 17.67
N ALA A 26 5.98 13.47 17.11
CA ALA A 26 5.80 14.89 16.75
C ALA A 26 4.57 15.10 15.85
N TYR A 27 4.33 14.20 14.89
CA TYR A 27 3.13 14.25 14.05
C TYR A 27 1.83 14.08 14.84
N LYS A 28 1.79 13.16 15.82
CA LYS A 28 0.59 12.94 16.66
C LYS A 28 0.33 14.12 17.59
N ASP A 29 1.38 14.75 18.08
CA ASP A 29 1.31 15.88 18.99
C ASP A 29 1.07 17.21 18.24
N SER A 30 0.83 17.15 16.92
CA SER A 30 0.67 18.31 16.02
C SER A 30 1.85 19.29 16.03
N GLU A 31 3.05 18.79 16.37
CA GLU A 31 4.30 19.54 16.33
C GLU A 31 4.90 19.56 14.90
N ASN A 32 5.94 20.37 14.70
CA ASN A 32 6.66 20.44 13.42
C ASN A 32 7.54 19.19 13.19
N TRP A 33 6.89 18.10 12.78
CA TRP A 33 7.54 16.81 12.50
C TRP A 33 8.59 16.87 11.38
N CYS A 34 8.53 17.87 10.48
CA CYS A 34 9.54 18.10 9.44
C CYS A 34 10.89 18.51 10.05
N GLU A 35 10.90 19.41 11.02
CA GLU A 35 12.11 19.82 11.74
C GLU A 35 12.68 18.66 12.56
N VAL A 36 11.81 17.90 13.23
CA VAL A 36 12.21 16.68 13.96
C VAL A 36 12.85 15.66 13.01
N ALA A 37 12.37 15.53 11.78
CA ALA A 37 12.98 14.65 10.79
C ALA A 37 14.38 15.12 10.37
N ALA A 38 14.55 16.43 10.13
CA ALA A 38 15.85 17.02 9.78
C ALA A 38 16.89 16.80 10.88
N HIS A 39 16.52 17.03 12.16
CA HIS A 39 17.42 16.82 13.30
C HIS A 39 17.78 15.33 13.52
N ASN A 40 16.98 14.40 12.98
CA ASN A 40 17.18 12.96 13.16
C ASN A 40 17.71 12.25 11.91
N ASP A 41 18.21 13.01 10.92
CA ASP A 41 18.70 12.52 9.63
C ASP A 41 17.68 11.59 8.94
N VAL A 42 16.38 11.85 9.13
CA VAL A 42 15.31 11.12 8.48
C VAL A 42 14.96 11.85 7.19
N PRO A 43 15.15 11.23 6.01
CA PRO A 43 14.79 11.88 4.75
C PRO A 43 13.31 12.29 4.74
N TYR A 44 12.99 13.48 4.25
CA TYR A 44 11.62 14.03 4.21
C TYR A 44 10.59 13.01 3.72
N ARG A 45 10.89 12.30 2.62
CA ARG A 45 10.01 11.27 2.06
C ARG A 45 9.75 10.08 3.00
N THR A 46 10.72 9.72 3.82
CA THR A 46 10.59 8.70 4.86
C THR A 46 9.77 9.23 6.02
N ALA A 47 10.04 10.46 6.46
CA ALA A 47 9.32 11.14 7.54
C ALA A 47 7.84 11.31 7.22
N ARG A 48 7.50 11.83 6.03
CA ARG A 48 6.13 12.02 5.53
C ARG A 48 5.33 10.72 5.52
N ARG A 49 5.97 9.58 5.23
CA ARG A 49 5.33 8.25 5.20
C ARG A 49 5.26 7.57 6.57
N ALA A 50 6.11 7.96 7.52
CA ALA A 50 6.28 7.24 8.78
C ALA A 50 4.97 7.15 9.60
N PRO A 51 4.16 8.23 9.76
CA PRO A 51 2.88 8.13 10.49
C PRO A 51 1.92 7.10 9.86
N PHE A 52 1.84 7.08 8.54
CA PHE A 52 0.95 6.18 7.79
C PHE A 52 1.42 4.72 7.79
N LEU A 53 2.74 4.49 7.85
CA LEU A 53 3.33 3.15 7.93
C LEU A 53 3.11 2.48 9.29
N THR A 54 2.91 3.24 10.37
CA THR A 54 2.54 2.68 11.68
C THR A 54 1.07 2.28 11.75
N ARG A 55 0.21 2.93 10.95
CA ARG A 55 -1.22 2.65 10.88
C ARG A 55 -1.54 1.45 10.01
N THR A 56 -0.63 1.09 9.10
CA THR A 56 -0.75 -0.13 8.32
C THR A 56 0.09 -1.23 8.95
N VAL A 57 -0.56 -2.00 9.83
CA VAL A 57 -0.33 -3.44 9.85
C VAL A 57 -0.79 -3.96 8.49
N HIS A 58 -0.04 -3.65 7.42
CA HIS A 58 -0.09 -4.54 6.28
C HIS A 58 0.48 -5.83 6.84
N PRO A 59 -0.32 -6.92 6.92
CA PRO A 59 0.28 -8.21 7.19
C PRO A 59 1.46 -8.32 6.23
N LYS A 60 2.65 -8.65 6.78
CA LYS A 60 3.81 -9.06 5.97
C LYS A 60 3.21 -9.89 4.86
N ARG A 61 3.40 -9.48 3.60
CA ARG A 61 2.81 -10.16 2.43
C ARG A 61 2.97 -11.63 2.72
N THR A 62 1.88 -12.33 3.03
CA THR A 62 1.93 -13.77 3.16
C THR A 62 2.53 -14.19 1.85
N GLU A 63 3.72 -14.79 1.91
CA GLU A 63 4.39 -15.26 0.71
C GLU A 63 3.35 -16.14 0.03
N GLY A 64 2.75 -15.60 -1.04
CA GLY A 64 1.68 -16.31 -1.71
C GLY A 64 2.36 -17.57 -2.20
N ALA A 65 1.90 -18.72 -1.72
CA ALA A 65 2.39 -19.99 -2.24
C ALA A 65 2.32 -19.88 -3.77
N LYS A 66 3.46 -20.12 -4.42
CA LYS A 66 3.49 -20.18 -5.88
C LYS A 66 2.48 -21.24 -6.30
N MET A 67 1.84 -21.00 -7.44
CA MET A 67 0.95 -21.99 -8.04
C MET A 67 1.68 -23.34 -8.11
N THR A 68 1.15 -24.37 -7.45
CA THR A 68 1.69 -25.73 -7.46
C THR A 68 1.06 -26.52 -8.60
N ILE A 69 1.74 -27.58 -9.06
CA ILE A 69 1.22 -28.49 -10.10
C ILE A 69 -0.12 -29.10 -9.67
N GLU A 70 -0.25 -29.44 -8.38
CA GLU A 70 -1.49 -29.99 -7.81
C GLU A 70 -2.66 -29.01 -7.88
N VAL A 71 -2.44 -27.72 -7.55
CA VAL A 71 -3.48 -26.69 -7.66
C VAL A 71 -3.85 -26.44 -9.13
N MET A 72 -2.88 -26.47 -10.05
CA MET A 72 -3.17 -26.36 -11.50
C MET A 72 -4.01 -27.54 -12.00
N GLY A 73 -3.62 -28.78 -11.66
CA GLY A 73 -4.35 -29.96 -12.09
C GLY A 73 -5.81 -29.95 -11.60
N LYS A 74 -6.05 -29.51 -10.36
CA LYS A 74 -7.43 -29.36 -9.86
C LYS A 74 -8.21 -28.24 -10.56
N LEU A 75 -7.55 -27.16 -10.96
CA LEU A 75 -8.22 -26.11 -11.72
C LEU A 75 -8.61 -26.58 -13.12
N GLU A 76 -7.74 -27.35 -13.79
CA GLU A 76 -8.02 -27.96 -15.09
C GLU A 76 -9.19 -28.94 -14.98
N GLU A 77 -9.17 -29.84 -13.99
CA GLU A 77 -10.28 -30.78 -13.72
C GLU A 77 -11.62 -30.06 -13.54
N TYR A 78 -11.66 -28.95 -12.80
CA TYR A 78 -12.91 -28.19 -12.61
C TYR A 78 -13.40 -27.48 -13.87
N LEU A 79 -12.48 -27.02 -14.73
CA LEU A 79 -12.81 -26.40 -16.01
C LEU A 79 -13.28 -27.42 -17.04
N ASP A 80 -12.69 -28.61 -17.03
CA ASP A 80 -13.09 -29.74 -17.87
C ASP A 80 -14.47 -30.29 -17.46
N GLU A 81 -14.79 -30.27 -16.16
CA GLU A 81 -16.12 -30.62 -15.63
C GLU A 81 -17.21 -29.62 -16.05
N ASP A 82 -16.99 -28.32 -15.83
CA ASP A 82 -17.89 -27.26 -16.32
C ASP A 82 -17.09 -25.97 -16.56
N CYS A 83 -16.98 -25.57 -17.82
CA CYS A 83 -16.24 -24.37 -18.19
C CYS A 83 -16.94 -23.06 -17.76
N ARG A 84 -18.16 -23.12 -17.21
CA ARG A 84 -18.95 -21.95 -16.76
C ARG A 84 -18.74 -21.62 -15.28
N HIS A 85 -17.88 -22.34 -14.56
CA HIS A 85 -17.55 -22.01 -13.18
C HIS A 85 -17.08 -20.56 -13.04
N THR A 86 -17.70 -19.82 -12.13
CA THR A 86 -17.24 -18.48 -11.75
C THR A 86 -15.97 -18.57 -10.91
N CYS A 87 -15.18 -17.49 -10.88
CA CYS A 87 -13.97 -17.44 -10.04
C CYS A 87 -14.27 -17.65 -8.54
N GLU A 88 -15.46 -17.27 -8.07
CA GLU A 88 -15.91 -17.50 -6.69
C GLU A 88 -16.14 -18.99 -6.43
N GLN A 89 -16.86 -19.67 -7.32
CA GLN A 89 -17.06 -21.11 -7.22
C GLN A 89 -15.74 -21.87 -7.29
N MET A 90 -14.83 -21.49 -8.19
CA MET A 90 -13.49 -22.12 -8.27
C MET A 90 -12.66 -21.87 -7.01
N ARG A 91 -12.73 -20.66 -6.44
CA ARG A 91 -12.08 -20.32 -5.15
C ARG A 91 -12.60 -21.21 -4.02
N ASP A 92 -13.92 -21.36 -3.92
CA ASP A 92 -14.55 -22.10 -2.83
C ASP A 92 -14.25 -23.60 -2.95
N ARG A 93 -14.25 -24.15 -4.18
CA ARG A 93 -13.83 -25.54 -4.46
C ARG A 93 -12.37 -25.78 -4.12
N LEU A 94 -11.46 -24.89 -4.53
CA LEU A 94 -10.03 -24.97 -4.17
C LEU A 94 -9.82 -24.88 -2.66
N HIS A 95 -10.56 -24.01 -1.99
CA HIS A 95 -10.49 -23.87 -0.54
C HIS A 95 -10.97 -25.15 0.16
N SER A 96 -12.07 -25.74 -0.30
CA SER A 96 -12.59 -27.00 0.25
C SER A 96 -11.63 -28.18 0.05
N ASN A 97 -10.97 -28.28 -1.11
CA ASN A 97 -10.17 -29.45 -1.45
C ASN A 97 -8.70 -29.36 -1.01
N LEU A 98 -8.10 -28.17 -1.07
CA LEU A 98 -6.67 -27.98 -0.83
C LEU A 98 -6.38 -26.96 0.27
N SER A 99 -7.41 -26.37 0.90
CA SER A 99 -7.25 -25.24 1.83
C SER A 99 -6.49 -24.05 1.22
N VAL A 100 -6.50 -23.94 -0.11
CA VAL A 100 -5.85 -22.85 -0.86
C VAL A 100 -6.91 -21.86 -1.32
N SER A 101 -6.68 -20.57 -1.04
CA SER A 101 -7.52 -19.49 -1.54
C SER A 101 -6.75 -18.64 -2.56
N PRO A 102 -7.18 -18.58 -3.82
CA PRO A 102 -6.62 -17.61 -4.76
C PRO A 102 -6.78 -16.18 -4.24
N LYS A 103 -5.81 -15.32 -4.57
CA LYS A 103 -5.87 -13.91 -4.20
C LYS A 103 -7.06 -13.24 -4.88
N LYS A 104 -7.65 -12.26 -4.19
CA LYS A 104 -8.72 -11.43 -4.75
C LYS A 104 -8.25 -10.79 -6.06
N LEU A 105 -9.05 -10.93 -7.11
CA LEU A 105 -8.79 -10.29 -8.39
C LEU A 105 -8.85 -8.77 -8.21
N HIS A 106 -7.80 -8.09 -8.67
CA HIS A 106 -7.76 -6.63 -8.75
C HIS A 106 -8.23 -6.21 -10.13
N ILE A 107 -9.42 -5.60 -10.20
CA ILE A 107 -10.04 -5.18 -11.45
C ILE A 107 -9.72 -3.70 -11.65
N GLU A 108 -8.96 -3.38 -12.71
CA GLU A 108 -8.69 -2.00 -13.11
C GLU A 108 -9.37 -1.68 -14.44
N LYS A 109 -9.94 -0.47 -14.55
CA LYS A 109 -10.44 0.02 -15.83
C LYS A 109 -9.28 0.12 -16.83
N ILE A 110 -9.44 -0.48 -18.01
CA ILE A 110 -8.41 -0.49 -19.08
C ILE A 110 -7.94 0.93 -19.43
N THR A 111 -8.86 1.90 -19.38
CA THR A 111 -8.57 3.32 -19.63
C THR A 111 -7.59 3.92 -18.62
N MET A 112 -7.58 3.44 -17.36
CA MET A 112 -6.73 3.96 -16.28
C MET A 112 -5.25 3.54 -16.43
N ASN A 113 -4.99 2.38 -17.05
CA ASN A 113 -3.64 1.80 -17.12
C ASN A 113 -2.84 2.22 -18.38
N LYS A 114 -3.39 3.12 -19.21
CA LYS A 114 -2.71 3.69 -20.39
C LYS A 114 -1.42 4.43 -19.97
N THR A 115 -0.36 4.30 -20.76
CA THR A 115 0.93 4.98 -20.53
C THR A 115 0.77 6.49 -20.31
N VAL A 116 -0.09 7.12 -21.10
CA VAL A 116 -0.41 8.55 -20.95
C VAL A 116 -0.97 8.87 -19.57
N ASN A 117 -1.90 8.05 -19.05
CA ASN A 117 -2.50 8.27 -17.73
C ASN A 117 -1.56 7.92 -16.59
N LYS A 118 -0.62 6.99 -16.80
CA LYS A 118 0.49 6.75 -15.85
C LYS A 118 1.40 7.97 -15.75
N ASN A 119 1.78 8.55 -16.89
CA ASN A 119 2.65 9.73 -16.94
C ASN A 119 1.98 10.94 -16.30
N LYS A 120 0.69 11.19 -16.60
CA LYS A 120 -0.09 12.27 -15.96
C LYS A 120 -0.16 12.11 -14.44
N ARG A 121 -0.48 10.91 -13.94
CA ARG A 121 -0.51 10.62 -12.49
C ARG A 121 0.85 10.80 -11.83
N LYS A 122 1.92 10.35 -12.50
CA LYS A 122 3.29 10.54 -12.01
C LYS A 122 3.62 12.03 -11.91
N GLY A 123 3.42 12.80 -12.98
CA GLY A 123 3.71 14.23 -13.02
C GLY A 123 2.93 15.02 -11.97
N PHE A 124 1.63 14.69 -11.79
CA PHE A 124 0.82 15.27 -10.72
C PHE A 124 1.41 15.00 -9.33
N VAL A 125 1.79 13.76 -9.04
CA VAL A 125 2.38 13.38 -7.74
C VAL A 125 3.72 14.07 -7.50
N GLU A 126 4.57 14.17 -8.53
CA GLU A 126 5.86 14.85 -8.43
C GLU A 126 5.69 16.34 -8.12
N GLU A 127 4.73 17.01 -8.77
CA GLU A 127 4.45 18.42 -8.50
C GLU A 127 3.83 18.62 -7.10
N LEU A 128 2.90 17.75 -6.71
CA LEU A 128 2.32 17.74 -5.37
C LEU A 128 3.39 17.50 -4.28
N GLU A 129 4.41 16.67 -4.57
CA GLU A 129 5.52 16.42 -3.64
C GLU A 129 6.41 17.66 -3.47
N LYS A 130 6.61 18.47 -4.52
CA LYS A 130 7.32 19.76 -4.41
C LYS A 130 6.60 20.74 -3.49
N HIS A 131 5.30 20.94 -3.69
CA HIS A 131 4.49 21.81 -2.82
C HIS A 131 4.50 21.33 -1.37
N ALA A 132 4.33 20.03 -1.15
CA ALA A 132 4.41 19.45 0.19
C ALA A 132 5.79 19.67 0.84
N SER A 133 6.88 19.57 0.07
CA SER A 133 8.24 19.76 0.58
C SER A 133 8.56 21.21 0.93
N ARG A 134 7.89 22.17 0.28
CA ARG A 134 7.94 23.60 0.60
C ARG A 134 7.15 23.97 1.85
N GLY A 135 6.31 23.05 2.36
CA GLY A 135 5.41 23.33 3.48
C GLY A 135 4.14 24.08 3.07
N ASP A 136 3.81 24.10 1.76
CA ASP A 136 2.56 24.70 1.30
C ASP A 136 1.36 23.94 1.88
N MET A 137 0.30 24.66 2.27
CA MET A 137 -0.96 24.06 2.68
C MET A 137 -1.65 23.44 1.45
N ILE A 138 -1.98 22.15 1.53
CA ILE A 138 -2.63 21.41 0.44
C ILE A 138 -4.08 21.14 0.83
N GLU A 139 -5.02 21.78 0.13
CA GLU A 139 -6.45 21.53 0.26
C GLU A 139 -6.91 20.58 -0.85
N PHE A 140 -7.57 19.48 -0.49
CA PHE A 140 -8.17 18.56 -1.44
C PHE A 140 -9.68 18.81 -1.51
N GLN A 141 -10.15 19.30 -2.65
CA GLN A 141 -11.56 19.41 -2.96
C GLN A 141 -11.91 18.28 -3.92
N ASP A 142 -12.85 17.43 -3.51
CA ASP A 142 -13.39 16.35 -4.33
C ASP A 142 -14.90 16.50 -4.39
N GLU A 143 -15.45 16.58 -5.59
CA GLU A 143 -16.89 16.52 -5.80
C GLU A 143 -17.32 15.06 -5.68
N THR A 144 -17.65 14.65 -4.45
CA THR A 144 -18.35 13.39 -4.27
C THR A 144 -19.75 13.56 -4.88
N ASN A 145 -20.00 12.91 -6.01
CA ASN A 145 -21.35 12.82 -6.58
C ASN A 145 -22.29 12.20 -5.54
N PHE A 146 -23.01 13.03 -4.80
CA PHE A 146 -24.16 12.60 -4.02
C PHE A 146 -25.26 12.24 -5.01
N ASN A 147 -25.35 10.97 -5.40
CA ASN A 147 -26.54 10.48 -6.09
C ASN A 147 -27.72 10.63 -5.11
N MET A 148 -28.55 11.66 -5.30
CA MET A 148 -29.83 11.76 -4.62
C MET A 148 -30.77 10.72 -5.21
N TYR A 149 -30.95 9.60 -4.52
CA TYR A 149 -31.99 8.65 -4.86
C TYR A 149 -33.33 9.20 -4.37
N LEU A 150 -34.15 9.69 -5.28
CA LEU A 150 -35.55 9.98 -5.00
C LEU A 150 -36.31 8.65 -4.95
N SER A 151 -37.11 8.43 -3.91
CA SER A 151 -38.03 7.29 -3.85
C SER A 151 -38.97 7.37 -5.05
N ARG A 152 -39.12 6.25 -5.77
CA ARG A 152 -40.27 6.10 -6.67
C ARG A 152 -41.50 6.00 -5.76
N ASN A 153 -42.39 6.99 -5.83
CA ASN A 153 -43.68 6.90 -5.17
C ASN A 153 -44.40 5.64 -5.69
N GLU A 154 -45.04 4.91 -4.78
CA GLU A 154 -45.96 3.79 -5.07
C GLU A 154 -47.13 4.22 -5.96
#